data_AF-A0A967HNE8-F1
#
_entry.id   AF-A0A967HNE8-F1
#
_cell.length_a   1.000
_cell.length_b   1.000
_cell.length_c   1.000
_cell.angle_alpha   90.00
_cell.angle_beta   90.00
_cell.angle_gamma   90.00
#
_symmetry.space_group_name_H-M   'P 1'
#
loop_
_entity.id
_entity.type
_entity.pdbx_description
1 polymer ?
#
loop_
_entity_poly.entity_id
_entity_poly.type
_entity_poly.pdbx_seq_one_letter_code
_entity_poly.pdbx_strand_id
1 'polypeptide(L)' 'ALAGVTEADARAEALEAAVAQWTEVARIEALALEAGSGVQSDLLRAQASLFQAAAGLARARSDAAGARVAFARARGILS' A
#
# COMPACT_ATOMS: atom_id res chain seq x y z
N ALA A 1 -11.05 18.83 -8.11
CA ALA A 1 -11.52 18.44 -6.76
C ALA A 1 -11.97 16.98 -6.72
N LEU A 2 -13.00 16.56 -7.46
CA LEU A 2 -13.38 15.14 -7.56
C LEU A 2 -12.27 14.25 -8.16
N ALA A 3 -11.60 14.72 -9.22
CA ALA A 3 -10.47 14.01 -9.83
C ALA A 3 -9.34 13.69 -8.83
N GLY A 4 -9.09 14.57 -7.86
CA GLY A 4 -8.09 14.35 -6.82
C GLY A 4 -8.51 13.28 -5.81
N VAL A 5 -9.82 13.16 -5.53
CA VAL A 5 -10.36 12.05 -4.72
C VAL A 5 -10.19 10.72 -5.45
N THR A 6 -10.56 10.67 -6.73
CA THR A 6 -10.44 9.43 -7.52
C THR A 6 -9.00 8.99 -7.71
N GLU A 7 -8.07 9.93 -7.89
CA GLU A 7 -6.63 9.62 -7.98
C GLU A 7 -6.09 9.08 -6.65
N ALA A 8 -6.42 9.72 -5.53
CA ALA A 8 -5.99 9.26 -4.21
C ALA A 8 -6.55 7.88 -3.86
N ASP A 9 -7.80 7.61 -4.21
CA ASP A 9 -8.45 6.31 -4.03
C ASP A 9 -7.79 5.23 -4.89
N ALA A 10 -7.60 5.48 -6.19
CA ALA A 10 -6.91 4.55 -7.08
C ALA A 10 -5.49 4.25 -6.61
N ARG A 11 -4.79 5.26 -6.04
CA ARG A 11 -3.45 5.07 -5.47
C ARG A 11 -3.49 4.17 -4.24
N ALA A 12 -4.47 4.33 -3.36
CA ALA A 12 -4.64 3.47 -2.20
C ALA A 12 -4.96 2.02 -2.62
N GLU A 13 -5.84 1.82 -3.60
CA GLU A 13 -6.18 0.49 -4.14
C GLU A 13 -4.95 -0.20 -4.75
N ALA A 14 -4.14 0.52 -5.54
CA ALA A 14 -2.91 -0.03 -6.11
C ALA A 14 -1.90 -0.47 -5.03
N LEU A 15 -1.79 0.29 -3.94
CA LEU A 15 -0.90 -0.05 -2.83
C LEU A 15 -1.44 -1.20 -1.98
N GLU A 16 -2.75 -1.37 -1.89
CA GLU A 16 -3.37 -2.53 -1.26
C GLU A 16 -3.07 -3.82 -2.03
N ALA A 17 -3.16 -3.77 -3.36
CA ALA A 17 -2.71 -4.88 -4.21
C ALA A 17 -1.21 -5.17 -4.05
N ALA A 18 -0.38 -4.13 -3.95
CA ALA A 18 1.06 -4.30 -3.72
C ALA A 18 1.37 -4.95 -2.35
N VAL A 19 0.64 -4.58 -1.29
CA VAL A 19 0.78 -5.23 0.02
C VAL A 19 0.43 -6.71 -0.06
N ALA A 20 -0.66 -7.06 -0.73
CA ALA A 20 -1.06 -8.45 -0.92
C ALA A 20 0.01 -9.25 -1.70
N GLN A 21 0.52 -8.67 -2.79
CA GLN A 21 1.59 -9.28 -3.58
C GLN A 21 2.87 -9.52 -2.75
N TRP A 22 3.37 -8.49 -2.06
CA TRP A 22 4.62 -8.62 -1.30
C TRP A 22 4.47 -9.49 -0.05
N THR A 23 3.27 -9.61 0.49
CA THR A 23 2.95 -10.60 1.53
C THR A 23 3.19 -12.01 0.99
N GLU A 24 2.68 -12.31 -0.20
CA GLU A 24 2.83 -13.63 -0.81
C GLU A 24 4.29 -13.91 -1.21
N VAL A 25 5.00 -12.91 -1.76
CA VAL A 25 6.43 -13.07 -2.06
C VAL A 25 7.23 -13.34 -0.78
N ALA A 26 7.02 -12.58 0.30
CA ALA A 26 7.71 -12.82 1.56
C ALA A 26 7.41 -14.22 2.14
N ARG A 27 6.18 -14.71 1.96
CA ARG A 27 5.79 -16.08 2.36
C ARG A 27 6.54 -17.13 1.54
N ILE A 28 6.64 -16.96 0.23
CA ILE A 28 7.36 -17.88 -0.67
C ILE A 28 8.85 -17.90 -0.33
N GLU A 29 9.47 -16.73 -0.14
CA GLU A 29 10.90 -16.63 0.21
C GLU A 29 11.20 -17.26 1.58
N ALA A 30 10.27 -17.14 2.54
CA ALA A 30 10.40 -17.80 3.84
C ALA A 30 10.39 -19.32 3.69
N LEU A 31 9.44 -19.88 2.92
CA LEU A 31 9.37 -21.31 2.63
C LEU A 31 10.61 -21.82 1.88
N ALA A 32 11.10 -21.04 0.91
CA ALA A 32 12.31 -21.39 0.17
C ALA A 32 13.54 -21.45 1.08
N LEU A 33 13.67 -20.48 2.00
CA LEU A 33 14.73 -20.44 3.01
C LEU A 33 14.64 -21.63 3.97
N GLU A 34 13.45 -21.95 4.47
CA GLU A 34 13.21 -23.12 5.34
C GLU A 34 13.55 -24.44 4.65
N ALA A 35 13.26 -24.56 3.35
CA ALA A 35 13.61 -25.72 2.54
C ALA A 35 15.10 -25.78 2.14
N GLY A 36 15.90 -24.75 2.47
CA GLY A 36 17.31 -24.64 2.09
C GLY A 36 17.54 -24.33 0.60
N SER A 37 16.48 -23.99 -0.14
CA SER A 37 16.53 -23.62 -1.56
C SER A 37 16.61 -22.10 -1.79
N GLY A 38 16.31 -21.30 -0.77
CA GLY A 38 16.33 -19.84 -0.79
C GLY A 38 17.47 -19.25 0.05
N VAL A 39 17.64 -17.93 -0.04
CA VAL A 39 18.68 -17.19 0.69
C VAL A 39 18.09 -16.08 1.55
N GLN A 40 18.71 -15.84 2.71
CA GLN A 40 18.19 -14.88 3.71
C GLN A 40 18.05 -13.46 3.14
N SER A 41 18.93 -13.04 2.22
CA SER A 41 18.87 -11.72 1.61
C SER A 41 17.60 -11.50 0.78
N ASP A 42 17.06 -12.54 0.15
CA ASP A 42 15.87 -12.42 -0.69
C ASP A 42 14.61 -12.32 0.17
N LEU A 43 14.53 -13.09 1.25
CA LEU A 43 13.49 -12.93 2.28
C LEU A 43 13.51 -11.51 2.87
N LEU A 44 14.68 -11.01 3.29
CA LEU A 44 14.80 -9.66 3.86
C LEU A 44 14.39 -8.58 2.85
N ARG A 45 14.73 -8.75 1.56
CA ARG A 45 14.31 -7.83 0.50
C ARG A 45 12.79 -7.85 0.29
N ALA A 46 12.18 -9.03 0.29
CA ALA A 46 10.73 -9.19 0.18
C ALA A 46 10.00 -8.54 1.36
N GLN A 47 10.49 -8.75 2.59
CA GLN A 47 9.97 -8.12 3.81
C GLN A 47 10.11 -6.59 3.76
N ALA A 48 11.26 -6.08 3.33
CA ALA A 48 11.45 -4.63 3.15
C ALA A 48 10.45 -4.04 2.16
N SER A 49 10.22 -4.74 1.03
CA SER A 49 9.25 -4.32 0.01
C SER A 49 7.81 -4.34 0.54
N LEU A 50 7.44 -5.36 1.34
CA LEU A 50 6.16 -5.42 2.04
C LEU A 50 5.99 -4.23 3.00
N PHE A 51 6.99 -3.92 3.83
CA PHE A 51 6.91 -2.80 4.75
C PHE A 51 6.82 -1.44 4.04
N GLN A 52 7.54 -1.28 2.94
CA GLN A 52 7.43 -0.08 2.10
C GLN A 52 6.04 0.05 1.48
N ALA A 53 5.46 -1.03 0.95
CA ALA A 53 4.11 -1.03 0.41
C ALA A 53 3.07 -0.71 1.50
N ALA A 54 3.21 -1.28 2.70
CA ALA A 54 2.31 -1.05 3.83
C ALA A 54 2.37 0.41 4.33
N ALA A 55 3.57 0.97 4.46
CA ALA A 55 3.76 2.38 4.80
C ALA A 55 3.17 3.30 3.72
N GLY A 56 3.38 2.94 2.44
CA GLY A 56 2.76 3.62 1.30
C GLY A 56 1.24 3.61 1.38
N LEU A 57 0.63 2.45 1.63
CA LEU A 57 -0.81 2.28 1.74
C LEU A 57 -1.40 3.13 2.89
N ALA A 58 -0.76 3.12 4.06
CA ALA A 58 -1.19 3.92 5.20
C ALA A 58 -1.22 5.41 4.84
N ARG A 59 -0.19 5.89 4.15
CA ARG A 59 -0.13 7.28 3.68
C ARG A 59 -1.19 7.58 2.62
N ALA A 60 -1.34 6.72 1.61
CA ALA A 60 -2.35 6.90 0.56
C ALA A 60 -3.78 6.93 1.12
N ARG A 61 -4.09 6.11 2.13
CA ARG A 61 -5.40 6.14 2.82
C ARG A 61 -5.63 7.47 3.55
N SER A 62 -4.58 8.01 4.20
CA SER A 62 -4.64 9.33 4.82
C SER A 62 -4.88 10.44 3.78
N ASP A 63 -4.15 10.40 2.66
CA ASP A 63 -4.27 11.37 1.57
C ASP A 63 -5.68 11.32 0.93
N ALA A 64 -6.22 10.12 0.72
CA ALA A 64 -7.58 9.91 0.23
C ALA A 64 -8.65 10.50 1.18
N ALA A 65 -8.51 10.28 2.49
CA ALA A 65 -9.39 10.90 3.48
C ALA A 65 -9.32 12.43 3.43
N GLY A 66 -8.10 12.99 3.35
CA GLY A 66 -7.87 14.42 3.19
C GLY A 66 -8.51 14.99 1.92
N ALA A 67 -8.36 14.30 0.78
CA ALA A 67 -8.95 14.70 -0.48
C ALA A 67 -10.48 14.75 -0.42
N ARG A 68 -11.12 13.76 0.24
CA ARG A 68 -12.58 13.73 0.44
C ARG A 68 -13.06 14.88 1.32
N VAL A 69 -12.35 15.19 2.41
CA VAL A 69 -12.66 16.34 3.27
C VAL A 69 -12.55 17.66 2.50
N ALA A 70 -11.46 17.84 1.75
CA ALA A 70 -11.25 19.04 0.94
C ALA A 70 -12.34 19.19 -0.14
N PHE A 71 -12.72 18.09 -0.80
CA PHE A 71 -13.80 18.08 -1.77
C PHE A 71 -15.14 18.48 -1.13
N ALA A 72 -15.47 17.92 0.03
CA ALA A 72 -16.72 18.23 0.72
C ALA A 72 -16.79 19.69 1.19
N ARG A 73 -15.68 20.26 1.69
CA ARG A 73 -15.58 21.70 2.00
C ARG A 73 -15.77 22.56 0.77
N ALA A 74 -15.11 22.23 -0.34
CA ALA A 74 -15.24 22.97 -1.60
C ALA A 74 -16.67 22.92 -2.18
N ARG A 75 -17.46 21.89 -1.81
CA ARG A 75 -18.87 21.76 -2.18
C ARG A 75 -19.84 22.39 -1.16
N GLY A 76 -19.34 22.96 -0.06
CA GLY A 76 -20.15 23.51 1.02
C GLY A 76 -20.91 22.45 1.83
N ILE A 77 -20.55 21.17 1.71
CA ILE A 77 -21.16 20.06 2.46
C ILE A 77 -20.63 20.02 3.89
N LEU A 78 -19.36 20.41 4.06
CA LEU A 78 -18.68 20.54 5.33
C LEU A 78 -18.26 22.00 5.51
N SER A 79 -18.62 22.60 6.65
CA SER A 79 -18.15 23.92 7.07
C SER A 79 -16.82 23.82 7.82
#